data_AF-A0A958BE18-F1
#
_entry.id   AF-A0A958BE18-F1
#
_cell.length_a   1.000
_cell.length_b   1.000
_cell.length_c   1.000
_cell.angle_alpha   90.00
_cell.angle_beta   90.00
_cell.angle_gamma   90.00
#
_symmetry.space_group_name_H-M   'P 1'
#
loop_
_entity.id
_entity.type
_entity.pdbx_description
1 polymer ?
#
loop_
_entity_poly.entity_id
_entity_poly.type
_entity_poly.pdbx_seq_one_letter_code
_entity_poly.pdbx_strand_id
1 'polypeptide(L)'
;MSLVDWLLGRQSEPASGQVAKERLKLVLEYDRARLTAAELDQIRDEIIQSISRHVAIDRDDVEITLQRDGRLVAEIPLDKRSRRSPQP
;
A
#
# COMPACT_ATOMS: atom_id res chain seq x y z
N MET A 1 43.16 15.86 11.19
CA MET A 1 42.13 15.01 10.54
C MET A 1 42.22 13.63 11.15
N SER A 2 41.33 13.32 12.09
CA SER A 2 41.45 12.12 12.92
C SER A 2 40.61 10.98 12.31
N LEU A 3 41.29 10.02 11.69
CA LEU A 3 40.73 8.75 11.20
C LEU A 3 40.18 7.85 12.33
N VAL A 4 40.39 8.23 13.58
CA VAL A 4 40.06 7.41 14.76
C VAL A 4 38.62 7.60 15.23
N ASP A 5 37.98 8.73 14.87
CA ASP A 5 36.57 9.01 15.21
C ASP A 5 35.56 8.16 14.41
N TRP A 6 35.99 7.60 13.28
CA TRP A 6 35.15 6.73 12.44
C TRP A 6 35.07 5.29 12.97
N LEU A 7 36.08 4.86 13.74
CA LEU A 7 36.23 3.47 14.20
C LEU A 7 35.67 3.24 15.61
N LEU A 8 35.43 4.31 16.37
CA LEU A 8 34.92 4.27 17.75
C LEU A 8 33.48 4.80 17.86
N GLY A 9 32.55 4.10 17.20
CA GLY A 9 31.36 3.64 17.92
C GLY A 9 30.35 4.68 18.42
N ARG A 10 30.11 5.78 17.70
CA ARG A 10 28.82 6.49 17.77
C ARG A 10 28.27 6.77 16.38
N GLN A 11 28.08 5.69 15.63
CA GLN A 11 26.98 5.65 14.68
C GLN A 11 25.72 5.62 15.53
N SER A 12 25.26 6.79 16.00
CA SER A 12 23.86 6.95 16.39
C SER A 12 23.08 6.38 15.22
N GLU A 13 22.46 5.22 15.44
CA GLU A 13 21.61 4.55 14.47
C GLU A 13 20.81 5.62 13.74
N PRO A 14 20.77 5.65 12.38
CA PRO A 14 19.79 6.49 11.72
C PRO A 14 18.47 6.10 12.35
N ALA A 15 17.85 7.05 13.06
CA ALA A 15 16.66 6.82 13.82
C ALA A 15 15.73 5.96 12.97
N SER A 16 15.34 4.78 13.47
CA SER A 16 14.38 3.89 12.80
C SER A 16 12.97 4.52 12.72
N GLY A 17 12.89 5.85 12.75
CA GLY A 17 11.73 6.68 13.06
C GLY A 17 10.86 7.02 11.85
N GLN A 18 11.17 6.50 10.66
CA GLN A 18 10.24 6.53 9.54
C GLN A 18 10.19 5.16 8.91
N VAL A 19 9.43 4.26 9.55
CA VAL A 19 9.03 3.03 8.87
C VAL A 19 8.08 3.44 7.75
N ALA A 20 8.62 3.61 6.54
CA ALA A 20 7.83 3.93 5.36
C ALA A 20 6.61 3.00 5.29
N LYS A 21 5.41 3.59 5.17
CA LYS A 21 4.18 2.83 4.96
C LYS A 21 4.15 2.47 3.47
N GLU A 22 4.45 1.22 3.15
CA GLU A 22 4.31 0.71 1.78
C GLU A 22 2.82 0.57 1.44
N ARG A 23 2.45 0.97 0.21
CA ARG A 23 1.08 0.91 -0.29
C ARG A 23 1.08 0.48 -1.75
N LEU A 24 0.08 -0.30 -2.14
CA LEU A 24 -0.24 -0.54 -3.55
C LEU A 24 -1.17 0.56 -4.03
N LYS A 25 -0.90 1.08 -5.22
CA LYS A 25 -1.79 2.03 -5.91
C LYS A 25 -2.41 1.32 -7.10
N LEU A 26 -3.74 1.24 -7.11
CA LEU A 26 -4.52 0.73 -8.21
C LEU A 26 -5.28 1.87 -8.87
N VAL A 27 -5.26 1.92 -10.20
CA VAL A 27 -6.06 2.88 -10.98
C VAL A 27 -6.88 2.10 -11.99
N LEU A 28 -8.20 2.22 -11.90
CA LEU A 28 -9.15 1.68 -12.85
C LEU A 28 -9.77 2.84 -13.64
N GLU A 29 -9.58 2.84 -14.95
CA GLU A 29 -10.16 3.84 -15.85
C GLU A 29 -11.34 3.22 -16.59
N TYR A 30 -12.51 3.86 -16.52
CA TYR A 30 -13.74 3.34 -17.13
C TYR A 30 -14.62 4.44 -17.72
N ASP A 31 -15.43 4.07 -18.71
CA ASP A 31 -16.42 4.96 -19.32
C ASP A 31 -17.63 5.10 -18.38
N ARG A 32 -17.78 6.30 -17.79
CA ARG A 32 -18.81 6.62 -16.79
C ARG A 32 -20.25 6.37 -17.27
N ALA A 33 -20.48 6.26 -18.57
CA ALA A 33 -21.80 5.96 -19.12
C ALA A 33 -22.28 4.51 -18.89
N ARG A 34 -21.42 3.62 -18.39
CA ARG A 34 -21.69 2.16 -18.42
C ARG A 34 -21.80 1.48 -17.06
N LEU A 35 -21.36 2.12 -15.98
CA LEU A 35 -21.35 1.50 -14.65
C LEU A 35 -22.13 2.35 -13.65
N THR A 36 -23.05 1.70 -12.94
CA THR A 36 -23.75 2.26 -11.80
C THR A 36 -22.84 2.32 -10.57
N ALA A 37 -23.22 3.11 -9.56
CA ALA A 37 -22.50 3.17 -8.29
C ALA A 37 -22.42 1.79 -7.60
N ALA A 38 -23.49 1.00 -7.68
CA ALA A 38 -23.54 -0.34 -7.09
C ALA A 38 -22.58 -1.32 -7.77
N GLU A 39 -22.48 -1.28 -9.10
CA GLU A 39 -21.50 -2.11 -9.83
C GLU A 39 -20.06 -1.72 -9.49
N LEU A 40 -19.78 -0.43 -9.31
CA LEU A 40 -18.47 0.06 -8.88
C LEU A 40 -18.11 -0.38 -7.45
N ASP A 41 -19.10 -0.43 -6.55
CA ASP A 41 -18.92 -0.99 -5.20
C ASP A 41 -18.60 -2.49 -5.26
N GLN A 42 -19.31 -3.26 -6.08
CA GLN A 42 -19.03 -4.70 -6.25
C GLN A 42 -17.64 -4.97 -6.83
N ILE A 43 -17.26 -4.28 -7.92
CA ILE A 43 -15.93 -4.41 -8.54
C ILE A 43 -14.83 -4.11 -7.52
N ARG A 44 -15.03 -3.07 -6.71
CA ARG A 44 -14.11 -2.72 -5.61
C ARG A 44 -13.94 -3.87 -4.64
N ASP A 45 -15.04 -4.41 -4.10
CA ASP A 45 -14.99 -5.45 -3.08
C ASP A 45 -14.30 -6.71 -3.61
N GLU A 46 -14.59 -7.08 -4.85
CA GLU A 46 -13.94 -8.21 -5.52
C GLU A 46 -12.43 -8.00 -5.69
N ILE A 47 -12.00 -6.80 -6.09
CA ILE A 47 -10.58 -6.47 -6.24
C ILE A 47 -9.86 -6.54 -4.89
N ILE A 48 -10.41 -5.90 -3.85
CA ILE A 48 -9.83 -5.92 -2.50
C ILE A 48 -9.73 -7.36 -2.00
N GLN A 49 -10.80 -8.14 -2.16
CA GLN A 49 -10.81 -9.54 -1.78
C GLN A 49 -9.74 -10.34 -2.54
N SER A 50 -9.58 -10.08 -3.85
CA SER A 50 -8.56 -10.75 -4.67
C SER A 50 -7.14 -10.43 -4.22
N ILE A 51 -6.83 -9.17 -3.98
CA ILE A 51 -5.51 -8.75 -3.48
C ILE A 51 -5.24 -9.39 -2.10
N SER A 52 -6.24 -9.42 -1.22
CA SER A 52 -6.09 -10.00 0.12
C SER A 52 -5.77 -11.50 0.15
N ARG A 53 -6.02 -12.23 -0.96
CA ARG A 53 -5.63 -13.64 -1.09
C ARG A 53 -4.13 -13.83 -1.34
N HIS A 54 -3.44 -12.80 -1.83
CA HIS A 54 -2.03 -12.87 -2.22
C HIS A 54 -1.13 -11.98 -1.38
N VAL A 55 -1.69 -10.96 -0.75
CA VAL A 55 -0.96 -9.95 0.02
C VAL A 55 -1.71 -9.69 1.31
N ALA A 56 -1.03 -9.74 2.46
CA ALA A 56 -1.67 -9.30 3.70
C ALA A 56 -1.85 -7.78 3.64
N ILE A 57 -3.12 -7.37 3.67
CA ILE A 57 -3.57 -5.98 3.65
C ILE A 57 -4.54 -5.80 4.80
N ASP A 58 -4.58 -4.59 5.35
CA ASP A 58 -5.65 -4.19 6.25
C ASP A 58 -6.78 -3.61 5.39
N ARG A 59 -7.95 -4.27 5.40
CA ARG A 59 -9.08 -3.87 4.56
C ARG A 59 -9.73 -2.59 5.05
N ASP A 60 -9.67 -2.33 6.36
CA ASP A 60 -10.27 -1.14 6.97
C ASP A 60 -9.48 0.12 6.63
N ASP A 61 -8.18 -0.02 6.33
CA ASP A 61 -7.30 1.08 5.93
C ASP A 61 -7.23 1.30 4.39
N VAL A 62 -8.04 0.59 3.59
CA VAL A 62 -8.08 0.80 2.14
C VAL A 62 -8.80 2.12 1.81
N GLU A 63 -8.08 3.04 1.17
CA GLU A 63 -8.65 4.32 0.74
C GLU A 63 -9.03 4.27 -0.74
N ILE A 64 -10.24 4.71 -1.09
CA ILE A 64 -10.73 4.71 -2.47
C ILE A 64 -11.29 6.07 -2.82
N THR A 65 -10.83 6.59 -3.95
CA THR A 65 -11.28 7.86 -4.50
C THR A 65 -11.82 7.65 -5.91
N LEU A 66 -13.08 8.05 -6.14
CA LEU A 66 -13.62 8.20 -7.47
C LEU A 66 -13.34 9.61 -7.99
N GLN A 67 -12.59 9.70 -9.08
CA GLN A 67 -12.24 10.97 -9.70
C GLN A 67 -13.29 11.40 -10.73
N ARG A 68 -13.41 12.72 -10.89
CA ARG A 68 -14.34 13.36 -11.84
C ARG A 68 -13.99 13.10 -13.30
N ASP A 69 -12.88 12.45 -13.62
CA ASP A 69 -12.52 12.04 -14.98
C ASP A 69 -13.01 10.61 -15.32
N GLY A 70 -13.50 9.84 -14.34
CA GLY A 70 -13.91 8.45 -14.54
C GLY A 70 -12.85 7.43 -14.10
N ARG A 71 -11.92 7.86 -13.23
CA ARG A 71 -10.94 6.97 -12.61
C ARG A 71 -11.32 6.60 -11.20
N LEU A 72 -11.29 5.31 -10.89
CA LEU A 72 -11.30 4.82 -9.52
C LEU A 72 -9.85 4.57 -9.10
N VAL A 73 -9.41 5.25 -8.05
CA VAL A 73 -8.07 5.09 -7.49
C VAL A 73 -8.20 4.44 -6.11
N ALA A 74 -7.52 3.32 -5.90
CA ALA A 74 -7.44 2.67 -4.60
C ALA A 74 -6.00 2.71 -4.08
N GLU A 75 -5.82 3.14 -2.84
CA GLU A 75 -4.58 3.06 -2.10
C GLU A 75 -4.71 2.00 -1.01
N ILE A 76 -3.98 0.91 -1.17
CA ILE A 76 -4.11 -0.30 -0.36
C ILE A 76 -2.84 -0.45 0.47
N PRO A 77 -2.89 -0.24 1.80
CA PRO A 77 -1.74 -0.40 2.65
C PRO A 77 -1.34 -1.86 2.81
N LEU A 78 -0.03 -2.10 2.81
CA LEU A 78 0.53 -3.43 2.98
C LEU A 78 0.83 -3.71 4.45
N ASP A 79 0.39 -4.86 4.95
CA ASP A 79 0.81 -5.33 6.28
C ASP A 79 2.25 -5.87 6.19
N LYS A 80 3.13 -5.23 6.96
CA LYS A 80 4.56 -5.55 7.06
C LYS A 80 4.79 -6.98 7.56
N ARG A 81 3.82 -7.57 8.28
CA ARG A 81 3.89 -8.97 8.73
C ARG A 81 3.93 -9.96 7.57
N SER A 82 3.35 -9.64 6.41
CA SER A 82 3.36 -10.52 5.22
C SER A 82 4.76 -10.82 4.71
N ARG A 83 5.67 -9.83 4.75
CA ARG A 83 7.06 -9.95 4.27
C ARG A 83 7.96 -10.76 5.22
N ARG A 84 7.53 -10.97 6.47
CA ARG A 84 8.33 -11.66 7.49
C ARG A 84 8.13 -13.18 7.49
N SER A 85 7.22 -13.70 6.67
CA SER A 85 7.11 -15.14 6.45
C SER A 85 8.25 -15.55 5.51
N PRO A 86 9.27 -16.30 5.97
CA PRO A 86 10.19 -16.97 5.07
C PRO A 86 9.34 -17.96 4.28
N GLN A 87 9.31 -17.82 2.96
CA GLN A 87 8.73 -18.86 2.11
C GLN A 87 9.62 -20.11 2.27
N PRO A 88 9.05 -21.29 2.59
CA PRO A 88 9.82 -22.52 2.79
C PRO A 88 10.50 -22.99 1.49
#